data_AF-A0A844BVM0-F1
#
_entry.id   AF-A0A844BVM0-F1
#
_cell.length_a   1.000
_cell.length_b   1.000
_cell.length_c   1.000
_cell.angle_alpha   90.00
_cell.angle_beta   90.00
_cell.angle_gamma   90.00
#
_symmetry.space_group_name_H-M   'P 1'
#
loop_
_entity.id
_entity.type
_entity.pdbx_description
1 polymer ?
#
loop_
_entity_poly.entity_id
_entity_poly.type
_entity_poly.pdbx_seq_one_letter_code
_entity_poly.pdbx_strand_id
1 'polypeptide(L)' 'AIYTTNAIESLNASLRKITKTRRSFPNDEAVMKVLYLALHQASKKWTMPIRNWKPAMAQFEIIYQDRI' A
#
# COMPACT_ATOMS: atom_id res chain seq x y z
N ALA A 1 -6.14 8.93 9.60
CA ALA A 1 -5.68 7.63 9.09
C ALA A 1 -4.20 7.35 9.38
N ILE A 2 -3.48 8.23 10.11
CA ILE A 2 -2.04 8.02 10.38
C ILE A 2 -1.82 6.94 11.45
N TYR A 3 -2.70 6.86 12.45
CA TYR A 3 -2.60 5.92 13.57
C TYR A 3 -3.30 4.57 13.34
N THR A 4 -3.88 4.36 12.15
CA THR A 4 -4.57 3.10 11.83
C THR A 4 -3.62 2.15 11.14
N THR A 5 -3.42 0.96 11.69
CA THR A 5 -2.55 -0.08 11.09
C THR A 5 -3.19 -0.77 9.88
N ASN A 6 -4.52 -0.61 9.70
CA ASN A 6 -5.31 -1.22 8.61
C ASN A 6 -4.70 -1.05 7.22
N ALA A 7 -4.09 0.09 6.89
CA ALA A 7 -3.50 0.32 5.56
C ALA A 7 -2.33 -0.64 5.28
N ILE A 8 -1.44 -0.81 6.25
CA ILE A 8 -0.26 -1.69 6.14
C ILE A 8 -0.68 -3.16 6.35
N GLU A 9 -1.52 -3.43 7.35
CA GLU A 9 -1.98 -4.78 7.67
C GLU A 9 -2.81 -5.41 6.55
N SER A 10 -3.72 -4.66 5.91
CA SER A 10 -4.53 -5.17 4.80
C SER A 10 -3.70 -5.53 3.57
N LEU A 11 -2.63 -4.77 3.30
CA LEU A 11 -1.66 -5.08 2.26
C LEU A 11 -0.87 -6.35 2.61
N ASN A 12 -0.32 -6.42 3.82
CA ASN A 12 0.42 -7.57 4.30
C ASN A 12 -0.42 -8.86 4.30
N ALA A 13 -1.69 -8.78 4.72
CA ALA A 13 -2.62 -9.90 4.67
C ALA A 13 -2.86 -10.38 3.23
N SER A 14 -3.00 -9.44 2.29
CA SER A 14 -3.17 -9.76 0.87
C SER A 14 -1.94 -10.43 0.26
N LEU A 15 -0.74 -9.92 0.58
CA LEU A 15 0.53 -10.53 0.15
C LEU A 15 0.70 -11.92 0.74
N ARG A 16 0.48 -12.10 2.06
CA ARG A 16 0.52 -13.41 2.73
C ARG A 16 -0.45 -14.40 2.10
N LYS A 17 -1.66 -13.96 1.73
CA LYS A 17 -2.66 -14.82 1.07
C LYS A 17 -2.17 -15.34 -0.28
N ILE A 18 -1.39 -14.55 -1.02
CA ILE A 18 -0.85 -14.94 -2.34
C ILE A 18 0.38 -15.83 -2.18
N THR A 19 1.23 -15.57 -1.19
CA THR A 19 2.46 -16.34 -0.98
C THR A 19 2.24 -17.63 -0.20
N LYS A 20 1.16 -17.78 0.58
CA LYS A 20 0.92 -18.98 1.42
C LYS A 20 0.90 -20.31 0.65
N THR A 21 0.53 -20.29 -0.63
CA THR A 21 0.46 -21.49 -1.48
C THR A 21 1.80 -21.81 -2.14
N ARG A 22 2.77 -20.88 -2.11
CA ARG A 22 4.11 -21.02 -2.72
C ARG A 22 5.14 -21.13 -1.60
N ARG A 23 5.48 -22.36 -1.22
CA ARG A 23 6.40 -22.64 -0.09
C ARG A 23 7.87 -22.34 -0.42
N SER A 24 8.23 -22.33 -1.70
CA SER A 24 9.57 -21.97 -2.18
C SER A 24 9.49 -21.28 -3.55
N PHE A 25 10.48 -20.46 -3.85
CA PHE A 25 10.63 -19.80 -5.14
C PHE A 25 11.96 -20.22 -5.77
N PRO A 26 12.02 -20.35 -7.10
CA PRO A 26 13.21 -20.84 -7.79
C PRO A 26 14.38 -19.84 -7.76
N ASN A 27 14.11 -18.55 -7.63
CA ASN A 27 15.08 -17.47 -7.46
C ASN A 27 14.39 -16.20 -6.94
N ASP A 28 15.18 -15.19 -6.59
CA ASP A 28 14.69 -13.91 -6.06
C ASP A 28 13.85 -13.12 -7.09
N GLU A 29 14.19 -13.22 -8.38
CA GLU A 29 13.44 -12.57 -9.45
C GLU A 29 11.99 -13.08 -9.54
N ALA A 30 11.80 -14.40 -9.37
CA ALA A 30 10.48 -15.01 -9.34
C ALA A 30 9.63 -14.52 -8.16
N VAL A 31 10.25 -14.33 -6.98
CA VAL A 31 9.57 -13.72 -5.82
C VAL A 31 9.15 -12.29 -6.16
N MET A 32 10.07 -11.49 -6.70
CA MET A 32 9.79 -10.09 -7.02
C MET A 32 8.69 -9.92 -8.06
N LYS A 33 8.67 -10.74 -9.12
CA LYS A 33 7.58 -10.72 -10.11
C LYS A 33 6.22 -11.01 -9.47
N VAL A 34 6.15 -12.00 -8.57
CA VAL A 34 4.90 -12.34 -7.89
C VAL A 34 4.43 -11.23 -6.97
N LEU A 35 5.34 -10.64 -6.17
CA LEU A 35 5.01 -9.50 -5.31
C LEU A 35 4.58 -8.28 -6.13
N TYR A 36 5.29 -7.98 -7.22
CA TYR A 36 4.91 -6.89 -8.13
C TYR A 36 3.50 -7.06 -8.67
N LEU A 37 3.18 -8.24 -9.21
CA LEU A 37 1.84 -8.53 -9.75
C LEU A 37 0.77 -8.45 -8.64
N ALA A 38 1.08 -8.92 -7.44
CA ALA A 38 0.18 -8.84 -6.29
C ALA A 38 -0.11 -7.39 -5.90
N LEU A 39 0.93 -6.55 -5.81
CA LEU A 39 0.81 -5.11 -5.52
C LEU A 39 0.01 -4.40 -6.59
N HIS A 40 0.28 -4.68 -7.87
CA HIS A 40 -0.44 -4.10 -9.00
C HIS A 40 -1.93 -4.50 -9.00
N GLN A 41 -2.25 -5.73 -8.60
CA GLN A 41 -3.66 -6.15 -8.49
C GLN A 41 -4.34 -5.54 -7.26
N ALA A 42 -3.62 -5.31 -6.15
CA ALA A 42 -4.14 -4.65 -4.97
C ALA A 42 -4.42 -3.16 -5.24
N SER A 43 -3.50 -2.46 -5.91
CA SER A 43 -3.62 -1.02 -6.20
C SER A 43 -4.84 -0.69 -7.06
N LYS A 44 -5.24 -1.57 -7.97
CA LYS A 44 -6.49 -1.42 -8.76
C LYS A 44 -7.75 -1.26 -7.90
N LYS A 45 -7.73 -1.69 -6.65
CA LYS A 45 -8.86 -1.57 -5.71
C LYS A 45 -8.80 -0.29 -4.86
N TRP A 46 -7.70 0.46 -4.91
CA TRP A 46 -7.51 1.70 -4.15
C TRP A 46 -8.14 2.90 -4.86
N THR A 47 -9.44 2.81 -5.11
CA THR A 47 -10.21 3.84 -5.83
C THR A 47 -10.88 4.84 -4.90
N MET A 48 -11.04 4.49 -3.62
CA MET A 48 -11.71 5.32 -2.64
C MET A 48 -10.84 6.52 -2.24
N PRO A 49 -11.34 7.77 -2.35
CA PRO A 49 -10.59 8.94 -1.95
C PRO A 49 -10.35 8.95 -0.43
N ILE A 50 -9.22 9.52 -0.03
CA ILE A 50 -8.88 9.66 1.39
C ILE A 50 -9.88 10.63 2.04
N ARG A 51 -10.60 10.14 3.05
CA ARG A 51 -11.56 10.95 3.81
C ARG A 51 -10.84 12.14 4.45
N ASN A 52 -11.44 13.32 4.33
CA ASN A 52 -10.93 14.58 4.89
C ASN A 52 -9.53 14.97 4.34
N TRP A 53 -9.20 14.59 3.10
CA TRP A 53 -7.91 14.95 2.50
C TRP A 53 -7.71 16.45 2.35
N LYS A 54 -8.72 17.20 1.85
CA LYS A 54 -8.65 18.66 1.67
C LYS A 54 -8.22 19.44 2.94
N PRO A 55 -8.89 19.27 4.10
CA PRO A 55 -8.46 19.97 5.31
C PRO A 55 -7.10 19.48 5.82
N ALA A 56 -6.73 18.22 5.61
CA ALA A 56 -5.40 17.72 5.96
C ALA A 56 -4.31 18.38 5.10
N MET A 57 -4.55 18.54 3.80
CA MET A 57 -3.64 19.20 2.86
C MET A 57 -3.39 20.66 3.25
N ALA A 58 -4.44 21.43 3.58
CA ALA A 58 -4.28 22.80 4.04
C ALA A 58 -3.41 22.92 5.30
N GLN A 59 -3.51 21.94 6.22
CA GLN A 59 -2.62 21.89 7.39
C GLN A 59 -1.18 21.57 7.00
N PHE A 60 -0.98 20.66 6.04
CA PHE A 60 0.35 20.36 5.53
C PHE A 60 1.00 21.57 4.84
N GLU A 61 0.26 22.33 4.04
CA GLU A 61 0.74 23.57 3.42
C GLU A 61 1.16 24.62 4.46
N ILE A 62 0.43 24.77 5.57
CA ILE A 62 0.83 25.70 6.65
C ILE A 62 2.12 25.23 7.34
N ILE A 63 2.23 23.93 7.64
CA ILE A 63 3.38 23.37 8.39
C ILE A 63 4.64 23.30 7.53
N TYR A 64 4.49 23.02 6.23
CA TYR A 64 5.59 22.70 5.33
C TYR A 64 5.77 23.69 4.16
N GLN A 65 4.98 24.78 4.11
CA GLN A 65 5.07 25.93 3.19
C GLN A 65 5.72 25.61 1.83
N ASP A 66 7.00 25.93 1.65
CA ASP A 66 7.70 25.82 0.36
C ASP A 66 8.06 24.39 -0.07
N ARG A 67 7.63 23.36 0.67
CA ARG A 67 7.97 21.95 0.40
C ARG A 67 6.82 21.15 -0.21
N ILE A 68 5.63 21.73 -0.32
CA ILE A 68 4.40 21.04 -0.75
C ILE A 68 3.76 21.76 -1.93
#